data_AF-A0A659UNC7-F1
#
_entry.id   AF-A0A659UNC7-F1
#
_cell.length_a   1.000
_cell.length_b   1.000
_cell.length_c   1.000
_cell.angle_alpha   90.00
_cell.angle_beta   90.00
_cell.angle_gamma   90.00
#
_symmetry.space_group_name_H-M   'P 1'
#
loop_
_entity.id
_entity.type
_entity.pdbx_description
1 polymer ?
#
loop_
_entity_poly.entity_id
_entity_poly.type
_entity_poly.pdbx_seq_one_letter_code
_entity_poly.pdbx_strand_id
1 'polypeptide(L)'
;AIGPRGTAGYAVARSCRSGFKIGPLFADDMQTALGLLEDLAGACEGGDLHIDVPASKVDFIAALVAAGFSPTFTTTRMYKGPPPRLDANRIFGVTTLELG
;
A
#
# COMPACT_ATOMS: atom_id res chain seq x y z
N ALA A 1 -1.14 -8.13 10.57
CA ALA A 1 -2.15 -9.20 10.48
C ALA A 1 -1.49 -10.56 10.68
N ILE A 2 -2.06 -11.41 11.54
CA ILE A 2 -1.60 -12.78 11.77
C ILE A 2 -2.60 -13.74 11.11
N GLY A 3 -2.11 -14.64 10.26
CA GLY A 3 -2.89 -15.70 9.63
C GLY A 3 -2.48 -17.10 10.11
N PRO A 4 -3.05 -18.17 9.53
CA PRO A 4 -2.86 -19.55 9.98
C PRO A 4 -1.42 -20.06 9.92
N ARG A 5 -0.55 -19.38 9.15
CA ARG A 5 0.85 -19.74 8.92
C ARG A 5 1.85 -18.74 9.55
N GLY A 6 1.38 -17.82 10.40
CA GLY A 6 2.19 -16.74 10.96
C GLY A 6 1.77 -15.36 10.44
N THR A 7 2.69 -14.39 10.38
CA THR A 7 2.37 -13.04 9.90
C THR A 7 1.92 -13.06 8.44
N ALA A 8 0.66 -12.71 8.17
CA ALA A 8 0.06 -12.68 6.84
C ALA A 8 0.22 -11.32 6.14
N GLY A 9 0.63 -10.29 6.88
CA GLY A 9 0.87 -8.96 6.33
C GLY A 9 1.15 -7.92 7.40
N TYR A 10 1.72 -6.79 6.98
CA TYR A 10 1.92 -5.61 7.81
C TYR A 10 1.80 -4.34 6.98
N ALA A 11 1.40 -3.27 7.65
CA ALA A 11 1.27 -1.95 7.06
C ALA A 11 1.78 -0.91 8.05
N VAL A 12 2.34 0.18 7.53
CA VAL A 12 2.81 1.31 8.35
C VAL A 12 2.19 2.59 7.81
N ALA A 13 1.65 3.41 8.71
CA ALA A 13 1.31 4.80 8.42
C ALA A 13 2.25 5.74 9.18
N ARG A 14 2.67 6.82 8.54
CA ARG A 14 3.45 7.91 9.16
C ARG A 14 2.73 9.24 8.99
N SER A 15 2.75 10.06 10.04
CA SER A 15 2.24 11.44 9.97
C SER A 15 3.08 12.26 8.99
N CYS A 16 2.40 13.11 8.23
CA CYS A 16 2.98 14.07 7.30
C CYS A 16 2.55 15.49 7.68
N ARG A 17 3.07 16.51 6.97
CA ARG A 17 2.61 17.91 7.15
C ARG A 17 1.08 18.05 7.01
N SER A 18 0.49 17.24 6.14
CA SER A 18 -0.95 17.07 5.98
C SER A 18 -1.24 15.58 5.81
N GLY A 19 -2.17 15.05 6.60
CA GLY A 19 -2.56 13.65 6.55
C GLY A 19 -1.43 12.67 6.91
N PHE A 20 -1.53 11.46 6.36
CA PHE A 20 -0.64 10.34 6.63
C PHE A 20 -0.22 9.65 5.33
N LYS A 21 1.02 9.15 5.30
CA LYS A 21 1.52 8.32 4.21
C LYS A 21 1.60 6.87 4.67
N ILE A 22 0.95 5.98 3.92
CA ILE A 22 1.05 4.54 4.07
C ILE A 22 2.24 4.06 3.25
N GLY A 23 3.12 3.29 3.89
CA GLY A 23 4.33 2.77 3.26
C GLY A 23 5.22 2.03 4.26
N PRO A 24 5.44 0.70 4.12
CA PRO A 24 4.83 -0.18 3.10
C PRO A 24 3.43 -0.67 3.49
N LEU A 25 2.72 -1.26 2.52
CA LEU A 25 1.58 -2.15 2.74
C LEU A 25 1.87 -3.49 2.05
N PHE A 26 2.29 -4.49 2.83
CA PHE A 26 2.59 -5.83 2.34
C PHE A 26 1.62 -6.84 2.94
N ALA A 27 1.09 -7.72 2.10
CA ALA A 27 0.12 -8.73 2.51
C ALA A 27 0.16 -9.95 1.60
N ASP A 28 -0.17 -11.12 2.13
CA ASP A 28 -0.27 -12.37 1.36
C ASP A 28 -1.42 -12.34 0.34
N ASP A 29 -2.49 -11.59 0.63
CA ASP A 29 -3.68 -11.49 -0.20
C ASP A 29 -4.40 -10.13 -0.05
N MET A 30 -5.38 -9.90 -0.93
CA MET A 30 -6.15 -8.65 -0.99
C MET A 30 -7.03 -8.43 0.23
N GLN A 31 -7.59 -9.49 0.82
CA GLN A 31 -8.43 -9.37 2.01
C GLN A 31 -7.61 -8.86 3.19
N THR A 32 -6.41 -9.40 3.37
CA THR A 32 -5.46 -8.96 4.40
C THR A 32 -5.00 -7.53 4.15
N ALA A 33 -4.73 -7.15 2.89
CA ALA A 33 -4.33 -5.78 2.56
C ALA A 33 -5.42 -4.75 2.88
N LEU A 34 -6.69 -5.05 2.56
CA LEU A 34 -7.81 -4.17 2.84
C LEU A 34 -8.10 -4.06 4.34
N GLY A 35 -8.04 -5.17 5.08
CA GLY A 35 -8.19 -5.12 6.54
C GLY A 35 -7.11 -4.28 7.22
N LEU A 36 -5.85 -4.42 6.80
CA LEU A 36 -4.76 -3.56 7.30
C LEU A 36 -4.95 -2.09 6.95
N LEU A 37 -5.51 -1.79 5.78
CA LEU A 37 -5.82 -0.41 5.38
C LEU A 37 -6.93 0.18 6.25
N GLU A 38 -7.98 -0.58 6.52
CA GLU A 38 -9.09 -0.19 7.40
C GLU A 38 -8.60 0.07 8.83
N ASP A 39 -7.77 -0.82 9.38
CA ASP A 39 -7.13 -0.64 10.70
C ASP A 39 -6.33 0.67 10.76
N LEU A 40 -5.54 0.97 9.72
CA LEU A 40 -4.78 2.22 9.64
C LEU A 40 -5.67 3.45 9.50
N ALA A 41 -6.78 3.37 8.75
CA ALA A 41 -7.74 4.45 8.64
C ALA A 41 -8.39 4.79 9.98
N GLY A 42 -8.75 3.79 10.78
CA GLY A 42 -9.23 3.98 12.14
C GLY A 42 -8.17 4.54 13.10
N ALA A 43 -6.90 4.17 12.92
CA ALA A 43 -5.80 4.71 13.74
C ALA A 43 -5.38 6.15 13.36
N CYS A 44 -5.66 6.58 12.13
CA CYS A 44 -5.25 7.87 11.57
C CYS A 44 -6.40 8.88 11.48
N GLU A 45 -7.34 8.85 12.43
CA GLU A 45 -8.51 9.73 12.42
C GLU A 45 -8.15 11.21 12.21
N GLY A 46 -8.90 11.87 11.31
CA GLY A 46 -8.79 13.31 11.06
C GLY A 46 -7.80 13.74 9.98
N GLY A 47 -7.16 12.82 9.24
CA GLY A 47 -6.26 13.16 8.14
C GLY A 47 -6.39 12.28 6.90
N ASP A 48 -6.09 12.84 5.73
CA ASP A 48 -6.09 12.10 4.47
C ASP A 48 -5.03 10.98 4.47
N LEU A 49 -5.39 9.82 3.91
CA LEU A 49 -4.46 8.72 3.70
C LEU A 49 -3.90 8.77 2.28
N HIS A 50 -2.58 8.68 2.15
CA HIS A 50 -1.89 8.57 0.87
C HIS A 50 -1.15 7.24 0.77
N ILE A 51 -1.24 6.57 -0.38
CA ILE A 51 -0.56 5.30 -0.65
C ILE A 51 -0.10 5.28 -2.10
N ASP A 52 1.11 4.80 -2.37
CA ASP A 52 1.60 4.57 -3.74
C ASP A 52 1.45 3.09 -4.09
N VAL A 53 0.59 2.81 -5.06
CA VAL A 53 0.17 1.45 -5.41
C VAL A 53 0.80 1.05 -6.75
N PRO A 54 1.39 -0.15 -6.87
CA PRO A 54 1.85 -0.65 -8.17
C PRO A 54 0.69 -0.70 -9.19
N ALA A 55 0.90 -0.18 -10.40
CA ALA A 55 -0.14 -0.12 -11.43
C ALA A 55 -0.71 -1.49 -11.84
N SER A 56 0.02 -2.58 -11.58
CA SER A 56 -0.45 -3.96 -11.79
C SER A 56 -1.53 -4.42 -10.80
N LYS A 57 -1.74 -3.70 -9.69
CA LYS A 57 -2.73 -4.03 -8.65
C LYS A 57 -4.11 -3.48 -8.98
N VAL A 58 -4.63 -3.82 -10.16
CA VAL A 58 -5.86 -3.24 -10.73
C VAL A 58 -7.07 -3.42 -9.80
N ASP A 59 -7.28 -4.62 -9.25
CA ASP A 59 -8.41 -4.91 -8.36
C ASP A 59 -8.30 -4.15 -7.04
N PHE A 60 -7.09 -3.99 -6.51
CA PHE A 60 -6.86 -3.21 -5.30
C PHE A 60 -7.07 -1.71 -5.54
N ILE A 61 -6.63 -1.19 -6.68
CA ILE A 61 -6.90 0.20 -7.08
C ILE A 61 -8.42 0.42 -7.19
N ALA A 62 -9.16 -0.49 -7.80
CA ALA A 62 -10.62 -0.41 -7.86
C ALA A 62 -11.26 -0.39 -6.46
N ALA A 63 -10.77 -1.24 -5.55
CA ALA A 63 -11.24 -1.25 -4.15
C ALA A 63 -10.92 0.05 -3.41
N LEU A 64 -9.73 0.62 -3.62
CA LEU A 64 -9.36 1.93 -3.06
C LEU A 64 -10.28 3.04 -3.56
N VAL A 65 -10.56 3.07 -4.87
CA VAL A 65 -11.50 4.03 -5.45
C VAL A 65 -12.91 3.87 -4.85
N ALA A 66 -13.38 2.64 -4.69
CA ALA A 66 -14.66 2.36 -4.03
C ALA A 66 -14.67 2.80 -2.55
N ALA A 67 -13.51 2.79 -1.88
CA ALA A 67 -13.31 3.28 -0.52
C ALA A 67 -13.08 4.80 -0.43
N GLY A 68 -13.20 5.54 -1.53
CA GLY A 68 -13.10 7.01 -1.55
C GLY A 68 -11.70 7.57 -1.85
N PHE A 69 -10.71 6.71 -2.14
CA PHE A 69 -9.42 7.20 -2.63
C PHE A 69 -9.55 7.73 -4.07
N SER A 70 -8.68 8.68 -4.40
CA SER A 70 -8.55 9.19 -5.77
C SER A 70 -7.09 9.20 -6.21
N PRO A 71 -6.79 8.92 -7.49
CA PRO A 71 -5.44 9.05 -8.01
C PRO A 71 -4.99 10.51 -7.98
N THR A 72 -3.82 10.77 -7.41
CA THR A 72 -3.26 12.14 -7.34
C THR A 72 -2.15 12.37 -8.37
N PHE A 73 -1.34 11.35 -8.67
CA PHE A 73 -0.36 11.35 -9.76
C PHE A 73 0.04 9.92 -10.12
N THR A 74 0.81 9.78 -11.19
CA THR A 74 1.41 8.50 -11.60
C THR A 74 2.91 8.67 -11.85
N THR A 75 3.66 7.60 -11.63
CA THR A 75 5.09 7.54 -11.97
C THR A 75 5.48 6.12 -12.36
N THR A 76 6.58 5.99 -13.08
CA THR A 76 7.08 4.71 -13.58
C THR A 76 8.30 4.28 -12.78
N ARG A 77 8.26 3.06 -12.23
CA ARG A 77 9.46 2.46 -11.64
C ARG A 77 10.44 2.07 -12.76
N MET A 78 11.64 2.61 -12.73
CA MET A 78 12.70 2.38 -13.73
C MET A 78 13.88 1.63 -13.12
N TYR A 79 14.54 0.80 -13.92
CA TYR A 79 15.75 0.08 -13.52
C TYR A 79 16.83 0.23 -14.60
N LYS A 80 18.08 0.42 -14.18
CA LYS A 80 19.23 0.29 -15.07
C LYS A 80 19.73 -1.15 -15.02
N GLY A 81 19.44 -1.91 -16.07
CA GLY A 81 19.71 -3.35 -16.11
C GLY A 81 18.52 -4.19 -15.66
N PRO A 82 18.72 -5.48 -15.32
CA PRO A 82 17.63 -6.36 -14.92
C PRO A 82 16.93 -5.86 -13.63
N PRO A 83 15.60 -5.88 -13.58
CA PRO A 83 14.86 -5.52 -12.37
C PRO A 83 15.15 -6.53 -11.23
N PRO A 84 15.10 -6.10 -9.96
CA PRO A 84 15.22 -6.99 -8.82
C PRO A 84 14.06 -8.00 -8.79
N ARG A 85 14.32 -9.20 -8.28
CA ARG A 85 13.27 -10.21 -8.06
C ARG A 85 12.48 -9.82 -6.81
N LEU A 86 11.26 -9.35 -7.01
CA LEU A 86 10.31 -9.00 -5.95
C LEU A 86 9.06 -9.86 -6.10
N ASP A 87 8.45 -10.25 -4.99
CA ASP A 87 7.12 -10.84 -5.00
C ASP A 87 6.06 -9.75 -5.16
N ALA A 88 5.83 -9.34 -6.41
CA ALA A 88 4.89 -8.28 -6.75
C ALA A 88 3.44 -8.59 -6.31
N ASN A 89 3.11 -9.88 -6.09
CA ASN A 89 1.78 -10.26 -5.62
C ASN A 89 1.55 -9.87 -4.16
N ARG A 90 2.61 -9.65 -3.38
CA ARG A 90 2.50 -9.27 -1.97
C ARG A 90 2.62 -7.77 -1.70
N ILE A 91 2.93 -6.98 -2.73
CA ILE A 91 3.17 -5.54 -2.62
C ILE A 91 1.89 -4.80 -3.02
N PHE A 92 1.14 -4.31 -2.03
CA PHE A 92 -0.08 -3.52 -2.24
C PHE A 92 0.20 -2.02 -2.11
N GLY A 93 1.19 -1.63 -1.31
CA GLY A 93 1.76 -0.28 -1.27
C GLY A 93 3.28 -0.34 -1.13
N VAL A 94 3.99 0.44 -1.94
CA VAL A 94 5.46 0.51 -1.87
C VAL A 94 5.90 1.22 -0.57
N THR A 95 7.15 1.00 -0.15
CA THR A 95 7.68 1.62 1.08
C THR A 95 7.67 3.15 0.96
N THR A 96 8.30 3.65 -0.10
CA THR A 96 8.35 5.06 -0.49
C THR A 96 8.92 5.17 -1.90
N LEU A 97 8.66 6.27 -2.61
CA LEU A 97 9.16 6.44 -3.99
C LEU A 97 10.67 6.67 -4.07
N GLU A 98 11.27 7.18 -3.00
CA GLU A 98 12.69 7.53 -2.90
C GLU A 98 13.60 6.32 -2.64
N LEU A 99 13.09 5.29 -1.97
CA LEU A 99 13.88 4.13 -1.51
C LEU A 99 13.42 2.80 -2.09
N GLY A 100 12.18 2.72 -2.61
CA GLY A 100 11.63 1.49 -3.19
C GLY A 100 10.71 0.71 -2.26
#